data_AF-A0A963I9F5-F1
#
_entry.id   AF-A0A963I9F5-F1
#
_cell.length_a   1.000
_cell.length_b   1.000
_cell.length_c   1.000
_cell.angle_alpha   90.00
_cell.angle_beta   90.00
_cell.angle_gamma   90.00
#
_symmetry.space_group_name_H-M   'P 1'
#
loop_
_entity.id
_entity.type
_entity.pdbx_description
1 polymer ?
#
loop_
_entity_poly.entity_id
_entity_poly.type
_entity_poly.pdbx_seq_one_letter_code
_entity_poly.pdbx_strand_id
1 'polypeptide(L)'
;PLVTCFMGEEMVTPARKLFEAAGIPTFRTPEPAVELFSHISNYYRNQKLLAQTPASLTELNPPSIESARLVIETALNERRKVLNEMESKAILAAFRIPIAQTVVARSATEAMVLAEELGLPVAMKIDSLDVTHKSDVGGVRLNLTSLAAVRSAYQEILEGVRRAHPNAAINGVAIEPMVRKPNGRELMVGVTRDPVFGPVITFGEGGTRVEVQKDRAIALPPLNSYLAHDLIRSTRVASYLGEFRNMPPVNMEALELVLLRVSEMVCELPWITELDINPLIIDENGAVAVDARIVADNISPTADRYDHMAIHPYPQHLITHWEQPDGTDVTIRPIKPEDADLEVEFVRNLSAETKYFRFMHTMRELPPAMVVRLTQIDYDREMAFVATIVDEGVEVEVGVCRYAVNPDGESCEFAVVVADDWQHRGLARRLMGVLIETARDRGLIYMNGVFLANNERMLRFVQNLGFVLSNDPEDSTVKLGVLSLQD
;
A
#
# COMPACT_ATOMS: atom_id res chain seq x y z
N PRO A 1 -1.75 30.80 7.55
CA PRO A 1 -1.65 31.63 8.77
C PRO A 1 -0.66 32.79 8.51
N LEU A 2 -0.87 33.96 9.11
CA LEU A 2 0.05 35.10 9.03
C LEU A 2 0.87 35.18 10.32
N VAL A 3 2.20 35.19 10.21
CA VAL A 3 3.14 35.36 11.32
C VAL A 3 4.04 36.54 10.99
N THR A 4 4.33 37.40 11.97
CA THR A 4 5.12 38.62 11.76
C THR A 4 6.42 38.61 12.58
N CYS A 5 7.50 39.10 11.99
CA CYS A 5 8.75 39.38 12.69
C CYS A 5 9.27 40.74 12.24
N PHE A 6 9.14 41.74 13.12
CA PHE A 6 9.63 43.10 12.86
C PHE A 6 10.84 43.31 13.75
N MET A 7 12.02 43.52 13.15
CA MET A 7 13.28 43.71 13.87
C MET A 7 13.60 45.20 14.01
N GLY A 8 14.13 45.63 15.16
CA GLY A 8 14.40 47.05 15.43
C GLY A 8 13.98 47.53 16.83
N GLU A 9 13.68 46.60 17.74
CA GLU A 9 13.34 46.82 19.15
C GLU A 9 12.35 47.97 19.41
N GLU A 10 12.79 49.07 20.01
CA GLU A 10 11.91 50.18 20.43
C GLU A 10 11.19 50.80 19.23
N MET A 11 11.84 50.91 18.07
CA MET A 11 11.27 51.54 16.87
C MET A 11 10.06 50.77 16.31
N VAL A 12 10.00 49.46 16.53
CA VAL A 12 8.95 48.58 15.99
C VAL A 12 7.95 48.12 17.05
N THR A 13 8.14 48.55 18.30
CA THR A 13 7.25 48.20 19.43
C THR A 13 5.79 48.63 19.21
N PRO A 14 5.49 49.83 18.66
CA PRO A 14 4.11 50.21 18.36
C PRO A 14 3.44 49.27 17.35
N ALA A 15 4.19 48.84 16.31
CA ALA A 15 3.67 47.91 15.30
C ALA A 15 3.43 46.51 15.88
N ARG A 16 4.35 45.98 16.71
CA ARG A 16 4.17 44.68 17.38
C ARG A 16 2.90 44.67 18.25
N LYS A 17 2.65 45.74 19.01
CA LYS A 17 1.42 45.87 19.82
C LYS A 17 0.14 45.86 18.98
N LEU A 18 0.16 46.46 17.79
CA LEU A 18 -0.98 46.43 16.88
C LEU A 18 -1.26 45.00 16.37
N PHE A 19 -0.21 44.24 16.03
CA PHE A 19 -0.36 42.84 15.62
C PHE A 19 -0.88 41.95 16.75
N GLU A 20 -0.35 42.10 17.96
CA GLU A 20 -0.84 41.37 19.14
C GLU A 20 -2.31 41.67 19.43
N ALA A 21 -2.72 42.95 19.37
CA ALA A 21 -4.11 43.36 19.56
C ALA A 21 -5.06 42.79 18.47
N ALA A 22 -4.55 42.52 17.27
CA ALA A 22 -5.29 41.87 16.19
C ALA A 22 -5.27 40.32 16.26
N GLY A 23 -4.64 39.73 17.28
CA GLY A 23 -4.51 38.27 17.43
C GLY A 23 -3.51 37.65 16.44
N ILE A 24 -2.60 38.45 15.85
CA ILE A 24 -1.57 37.98 14.93
C ILE A 24 -0.29 37.70 15.73
N PRO A 25 0.22 36.45 15.74
CA PRO A 25 1.49 36.13 16.39
C PRO A 25 2.64 37.00 15.85
N THR A 26 3.32 37.72 16.74
CA THR A 26 4.45 38.60 16.41
C THR A 26 5.67 38.24 17.24
N PHE A 27 6.83 38.15 16.60
CA PHE A 27 8.07 37.70 17.23
C PHE A 27 9.16 38.76 17.14
N ARG A 28 10.08 38.71 18.11
CA ARG A 28 11.21 39.65 18.18
C ARG A 28 12.34 39.27 17.25
N THR A 29 12.56 37.98 17.07
CA THR A 29 13.59 37.39 16.21
C THR A 29 12.94 36.44 15.20
N PRO A 30 13.57 36.17 14.05
CA PRO A 30 12.98 35.34 13.00
C PRO A 30 12.89 33.85 13.38
N GLU A 31 13.78 33.33 14.23
CA GLU A 31 13.87 31.91 14.53
C GLU A 31 12.57 31.35 15.15
N PRO A 32 11.98 31.94 16.21
CA PRO A 32 10.71 31.47 16.77
C PRO A 32 9.53 31.63 15.81
N ALA A 33 9.57 32.63 14.93
CA ALA A 33 8.54 32.81 13.90
C ALA A 33 8.58 31.68 12.87
N VAL A 34 9.78 31.30 12.42
CA VAL A 34 10.01 30.20 11.50
C VAL A 34 9.67 28.86 12.15
N GLU A 35 10.04 28.67 13.43
CA GLU A 35 9.72 27.46 14.19
C GLU A 35 8.21 27.29 14.38
N LEU A 36 7.49 28.35 14.79
CA LEU A 36 6.02 28.31 14.86
C LEU A 36 5.41 27.96 13.50
N PHE A 37 5.87 28.62 12.43
CA PHE A 37 5.36 28.35 11.09
C PHE A 37 5.64 26.90 10.67
N SER A 38 6.82 26.37 10.98
CA SER A 38 7.19 24.97 10.74
C SER A 38 6.27 24.01 11.49
N HIS A 39 5.98 24.26 12.77
CA HIS A 39 5.05 23.44 13.56
C HIS A 39 3.63 23.47 13.00
N ILE A 40 3.11 24.64 12.63
CA ILE A 40 1.78 24.74 12.04
C ILE A 40 1.75 24.02 10.69
N SER A 41 2.77 24.21 9.85
CA SER A 41 2.90 23.51 8.56
C SER A 41 2.93 21.99 8.74
N ASN A 42 3.75 21.50 9.67
CA ASN A 42 3.84 20.07 10.00
C ASN A 42 2.53 19.54 10.57
N TYR A 43 1.84 20.29 11.43
CA TYR A 43 0.53 19.91 11.95
C TYR A 43 -0.48 19.72 10.82
N TYR A 44 -0.61 20.70 9.92
CA TYR A 44 -1.53 20.58 8.79
C TYR A 44 -1.14 19.48 7.81
N ARG A 45 0.17 19.27 7.57
CA ARG A 45 0.66 18.15 6.75
C ARG A 45 0.29 16.81 7.39
N ASN A 46 0.53 16.65 8.68
CA ASN A 46 0.22 15.42 9.41
C ASN A 46 -1.28 15.16 9.46
N GLN A 47 -2.11 16.19 9.64
CA GLN A 47 -3.57 16.06 9.57
C GLN A 47 -4.03 15.57 8.19
N LYS A 48 -3.43 16.09 7.11
CA LYS A 48 -3.71 15.59 5.76
C LYS A 48 -3.30 14.14 5.60
N LEU A 49 -2.09 13.79 6.06
CA LEU A 49 -1.56 12.42 6.01
C LEU A 49 -2.46 11.42 6.77
N LEU A 50 -2.93 11.79 7.96
CA LEU A 50 -3.85 10.98 8.77
C LEU A 50 -5.18 10.70 8.05
N ALA A 51 -5.65 11.66 7.25
CA ALA A 51 -6.88 11.52 6.48
C ALA A 51 -6.69 10.78 5.15
N GLN A 52 -5.47 10.38 4.77
CA GLN A 52 -5.27 9.67 3.51
C GLN A 52 -5.45 8.17 3.71
N THR A 53 -6.40 7.57 2.99
CA THR A 53 -6.48 6.12 2.83
C THR A 53 -5.76 5.70 1.55
N PRO A 54 -5.00 4.61 1.57
CA PRO A 54 -4.72 3.83 0.36
C PRO A 54 -5.99 3.53 -0.43
N ALA A 55 -6.16 4.27 -1.53
CA ALA A 55 -7.18 3.94 -2.51
C ALA A 55 -6.93 2.52 -3.03
N SER A 56 -8.03 1.78 -3.16
CA SER A 56 -8.04 0.49 -3.81
C SER A 56 -7.69 0.68 -5.29
N LEU A 57 -6.58 0.10 -5.78
CA LEU A 57 -6.18 0.15 -7.20
C LEU A 57 -7.13 -0.62 -8.14
N THR A 58 -8.30 -1.04 -7.66
CA THR A 58 -9.20 -2.04 -8.27
C THR A 58 -9.87 -1.56 -9.56
N GLU A 59 -9.94 -0.25 -9.81
CA GLU A 59 -10.42 0.28 -11.10
C GLU A 59 -9.42 0.04 -12.25
N LEU A 60 -8.19 -0.35 -11.94
CA LEU A 60 -7.12 -0.63 -12.90
C LEU A 60 -6.80 -2.13 -12.92
N ASN A 61 -6.84 -2.75 -14.11
CA ASN A 61 -6.46 -4.15 -14.40
C ASN A 61 -5.65 -4.83 -13.26
N PRO A 62 -6.25 -5.76 -12.50
CA PRO A 62 -5.67 -6.26 -11.25
C PRO A 62 -4.34 -6.99 -11.48
N PRO A 63 -3.47 -7.02 -10.46
CA PRO A 63 -2.22 -7.76 -10.52
C PRO A 63 -2.50 -9.27 -10.51
N SER A 64 -1.57 -10.05 -11.05
CA SER A 64 -1.61 -11.51 -11.03
C SER A 64 -0.77 -12.05 -9.87
N ILE A 65 -1.28 -11.90 -8.64
CA ILE A 65 -0.57 -12.23 -7.39
C ILE A 65 -0.11 -13.69 -7.38
N GLU A 66 -0.99 -14.64 -7.71
CA GLU A 66 -0.67 -16.07 -7.71
C GLU A 66 0.45 -16.43 -8.69
N SER A 67 0.47 -15.80 -9.87
CA SER A 67 1.55 -16.00 -10.84
C SER A 67 2.91 -15.54 -10.29
N ALA A 68 2.94 -14.40 -9.60
CA ALA A 68 4.16 -13.88 -8.99
C ALA A 68 4.62 -14.74 -7.80
N ARG A 69 3.68 -15.21 -6.96
CA ARG A 69 3.95 -16.14 -5.87
C ARG A 69 4.60 -17.42 -6.38
N LEU A 70 4.06 -18.03 -7.45
CA LEU A 70 4.61 -19.26 -8.01
C LEU A 70 6.06 -19.11 -8.50
N VAL A 71 6.41 -17.95 -9.07
CA VAL A 71 7.79 -17.66 -9.49
C VAL A 71 8.74 -17.63 -8.28
N ILE A 72 8.33 -16.96 -7.20
CA ILE A 72 9.13 -16.88 -5.96
C ILE A 72 9.27 -18.27 -5.32
N GLU A 73 8.17 -19.01 -5.20
CA GLU A 73 8.18 -20.36 -4.61
C GLU A 73 9.08 -21.31 -5.39
N THR A 74 9.08 -21.23 -6.73
CA THR A 74 9.97 -22.02 -7.57
C THR A 74 11.44 -21.72 -7.27
N ALA A 75 11.81 -20.43 -7.20
CA ALA A 75 13.17 -20.02 -6.85
C ALA A 75 13.59 -20.48 -5.44
N LEU A 76 12.71 -20.32 -4.44
CA LEU A 76 12.97 -20.74 -3.07
C LEU A 76 13.07 -22.27 -2.92
N ASN A 77 12.27 -23.03 -3.67
CA ASN A 77 12.35 -24.50 -3.72
C ASN A 77 13.68 -24.99 -4.31
N GLU A 78 14.24 -24.23 -5.25
CA GLU A 78 15.60 -24.43 -5.78
C GLU A 78 16.70 -23.92 -4.83
N ARG A 79 16.33 -23.47 -3.62
CA ARG A 79 17.22 -22.88 -2.60
C ARG A 79 17.94 -21.62 -3.09
N ARG A 80 17.33 -20.90 -4.03
CA ARG A 80 17.82 -19.61 -4.53
C ARG A 80 17.06 -18.48 -3.84
N LYS A 81 17.81 -17.55 -3.27
CA LYS A 81 17.26 -16.30 -2.71
C LYS A 81 17.23 -15.17 -3.73
N VAL A 82 18.11 -15.21 -4.73
CA VAL A 82 18.19 -14.19 -5.78
C VAL A 82 17.49 -14.72 -7.02
N LEU A 83 16.52 -13.95 -7.52
CA LEU A 83 15.81 -14.25 -8.75
C LEU A 83 16.67 -13.85 -9.95
N ASN A 84 16.55 -14.59 -11.04
CA ASN A 84 17.18 -14.19 -12.31
C ASN A 84 16.42 -13.00 -12.95
N GLU A 85 16.97 -12.47 -14.03
CA GLU A 85 16.43 -11.26 -14.69
C GLU A 85 15.02 -11.50 -15.27
N MET A 86 14.76 -12.68 -15.84
CA MET A 86 13.44 -13.02 -16.35
C MET A 86 12.40 -13.19 -15.23
N GLU A 87 12.77 -13.86 -14.14
CA GLU A 87 11.92 -14.06 -12.97
C GLU A 87 11.55 -12.72 -12.33
N SER A 88 12.55 -11.84 -12.16
CA SER A 88 12.35 -10.50 -11.58
C SER A 88 11.40 -9.67 -12.46
N LYS A 89 11.62 -9.65 -13.78
CA LYS A 89 10.75 -8.95 -14.74
C LYS A 89 9.36 -9.55 -14.84
N ALA A 90 9.22 -10.87 -14.73
CA ALA A 90 7.92 -11.55 -14.73
C ALA A 90 7.07 -11.11 -13.52
N ILE A 91 7.68 -10.95 -12.34
CA ILE A 91 7.00 -10.42 -11.16
C ILE A 91 6.58 -8.97 -11.37
N LEU A 92 7.46 -8.11 -11.89
CA LEU A 92 7.10 -6.73 -12.22
C LEU A 92 5.91 -6.66 -13.20
N ALA A 93 5.93 -7.48 -14.25
CA ALA A 93 4.84 -7.56 -15.24
C ALA A 93 3.53 -8.09 -14.64
N ALA A 94 3.60 -9.04 -13.70
CA ALA A 94 2.42 -9.54 -12.97
C ALA A 94 1.74 -8.42 -12.17
N PHE A 95 2.51 -7.45 -11.67
CA PHE A 95 2.01 -6.24 -11.01
C PHE A 95 1.82 -5.05 -11.97
N ARG A 96 1.78 -5.29 -13.28
CA ARG A 96 1.53 -4.26 -14.31
C ARG A 96 2.55 -3.13 -14.35
N ILE A 97 3.75 -3.35 -13.82
CA ILE A 97 4.88 -2.44 -13.99
C ILE A 97 5.44 -2.66 -15.40
N PRO A 98 5.49 -1.63 -16.26
CA PRO A 98 5.99 -1.80 -17.62
C PRO A 98 7.48 -2.18 -17.61
N ILE A 99 7.84 -3.24 -18.33
CA ILE A 99 9.22 -3.76 -18.42
C ILE A 99 9.73 -3.68 -19.86
N ALA A 100 11.04 -3.57 -20.02
CA ALA A 100 11.68 -3.85 -21.30
C ALA A 100 11.53 -5.35 -21.61
N GLN A 101 11.03 -5.69 -22.80
CA GLN A 101 10.86 -7.09 -23.22
C GLN A 101 12.21 -7.80 -23.20
N THR A 102 12.27 -8.97 -22.59
CA THR A 102 13.52 -9.74 -22.42
C THR A 102 13.30 -11.17 -22.83
N VAL A 103 14.21 -11.68 -23.65
CA VAL A 103 14.22 -13.08 -24.11
C VAL A 103 15.63 -13.63 -23.95
N VAL A 104 15.76 -14.92 -23.61
CA VAL A 104 17.07 -15.55 -23.41
C VAL A 104 17.40 -16.44 -24.60
N ALA A 105 18.54 -16.18 -25.23
CA ALA A 105 19.10 -17.02 -26.27
C ALA A 105 20.14 -17.99 -25.70
N ARG A 106 20.09 -19.25 -26.13
CA ARG A 106 21.02 -20.33 -25.75
C ARG A 106 22.06 -20.61 -26.84
N SER A 107 21.94 -19.98 -28.00
CA SER A 107 22.94 -20.02 -29.07
C SER A 107 23.06 -18.68 -29.79
N ALA A 108 24.19 -18.46 -30.49
CA ALA A 108 24.38 -17.25 -31.29
C ALA A 108 23.36 -17.15 -32.45
N THR A 109 22.94 -18.28 -33.02
CA THR A 109 21.92 -18.32 -34.08
C THR A 109 20.56 -17.92 -33.54
N GLU A 110 20.16 -18.51 -32.40
CA GLU A 110 18.94 -18.13 -31.70
C GLU A 110 18.95 -16.66 -31.30
N ALA A 111 20.10 -16.13 -30.86
CA ALA A 111 20.25 -14.73 -30.51
C ALA A 111 20.00 -13.80 -31.70
N MET A 112 20.44 -14.18 -32.90
CA MET A 112 20.16 -13.42 -34.12
C MET A 112 18.66 -13.40 -34.45
N VAL A 113 17.99 -14.56 -34.37
CA VAL A 113 16.54 -14.66 -34.67
C VAL A 113 15.74 -13.81 -33.69
N LEU A 114 16.00 -13.95 -32.39
CA LEU A 114 15.32 -13.20 -31.35
C LEU A 114 15.59 -11.68 -31.45
N ALA A 115 16.81 -11.28 -31.82
CA ALA A 115 17.13 -9.87 -32.03
C ALA A 115 16.44 -9.28 -33.27
N GLU A 116 16.22 -10.09 -34.31
CA GLU A 116 15.45 -9.69 -35.49
C GLU A 116 13.97 -9.51 -35.16
N GLU A 117 13.39 -10.42 -34.38
CA GLU A 117 12.00 -10.34 -33.91
C GLU A 117 11.74 -9.15 -32.97
N LEU A 118 12.66 -8.87 -32.05
CA LEU A 118 12.56 -7.74 -31.13
C LEU A 118 12.81 -6.37 -31.80
N GLY A 119 13.53 -6.36 -32.92
CA GLY A 119 13.96 -5.16 -33.61
C GLY A 119 15.25 -4.57 -33.07
N LEU A 120 16.13 -4.15 -33.99
CA LEU A 120 17.42 -3.52 -33.67
C LEU A 120 17.26 -2.00 -33.42
N PRO A 121 18.10 -1.38 -32.58
CA PRO A 121 19.21 -1.99 -31.85
C PRO A 121 18.79 -2.72 -30.58
N VAL A 122 19.54 -3.76 -30.23
CA VAL A 122 19.34 -4.54 -29.00
C VAL A 122 20.51 -4.39 -28.03
N ALA A 123 20.26 -4.69 -26.76
CA ALA A 123 21.25 -4.96 -25.73
C ALA A 123 21.31 -6.47 -25.47
N MET A 124 22.50 -6.96 -25.12
CA MET A 124 22.76 -8.34 -24.74
C MET A 124 23.44 -8.38 -23.37
N LYS A 125 22.91 -9.18 -22.45
CA LYS A 125 23.45 -9.35 -21.09
C LYS A 125 23.60 -10.83 -20.78
N ILE A 126 24.68 -11.22 -20.11
CA ILE A 126 24.85 -12.60 -19.63
C ILE A 126 23.74 -12.96 -18.64
N ASP A 127 23.09 -14.11 -18.86
CA ASP A 127 22.13 -14.68 -17.92
C ASP A 127 22.81 -15.77 -17.09
N SER A 128 23.34 -15.37 -15.93
CA SER A 128 24.02 -16.24 -14.98
C SER A 128 23.96 -15.63 -13.58
N LEU A 129 23.48 -16.39 -12.60
CA LEU A 129 23.44 -15.96 -11.19
C LEU A 129 24.82 -15.89 -10.53
N ASP A 130 25.80 -16.60 -11.09
CA ASP A 130 27.19 -16.59 -10.62
C ASP A 130 27.94 -15.31 -11.02
N VAL A 131 27.32 -14.48 -11.85
CA VAL A 131 27.89 -13.24 -12.39
C VAL A 131 27.05 -12.04 -11.95
N THR A 132 27.36 -11.50 -10.78
CA THR A 132 26.64 -10.35 -10.19
C THR A 132 26.97 -9.04 -10.91
N HIS A 133 28.27 -8.73 -11.10
CA HIS A 133 28.72 -7.53 -11.81
C HIS A 133 28.93 -7.82 -13.30
N LYS A 134 27.81 -7.94 -14.04
CA LYS A 134 27.79 -8.30 -15.47
C LYS A 134 28.71 -7.44 -16.33
N SER A 135 28.75 -6.12 -16.08
CA SER A 135 29.56 -5.17 -16.86
C SER A 135 31.06 -5.39 -16.70
N ASP A 136 31.52 -5.72 -15.49
CA ASP A 136 32.94 -5.80 -15.14
C ASP A 136 33.66 -6.98 -15.84
N VAL A 137 32.90 -8.04 -16.12
CA VAL A 137 33.40 -9.23 -16.85
C VAL A 137 33.13 -9.15 -18.35
N GLY A 138 32.69 -7.99 -18.85
CA GLY A 138 32.31 -7.82 -20.25
C GLY A 138 31.05 -8.60 -20.63
N GLY A 139 30.22 -8.97 -19.66
CA GLY A 139 28.96 -9.68 -19.83
C GLY A 139 27.80 -8.82 -20.35
N VAL A 140 28.04 -7.55 -20.67
CA VAL A 140 27.05 -6.63 -21.24
C VAL A 140 27.57 -6.07 -22.57
N ARG A 141 26.71 -6.07 -23.60
CA ARG A 141 26.92 -5.40 -24.88
C ARG A 141 25.68 -4.60 -25.23
N LEU A 142 25.83 -3.29 -25.36
CA LEU A 142 24.73 -2.38 -25.64
C LEU A 142 24.75 -1.95 -27.10
N ASN A 143 23.60 -1.48 -27.58
CA ASN A 143 23.49 -0.79 -28.86
C ASN A 143 23.97 -1.59 -30.09
N LEU A 144 23.60 -2.87 -30.15
CA LEU A 144 23.92 -3.74 -31.27
C LEU A 144 22.96 -3.47 -32.43
N THR A 145 23.47 -2.86 -33.51
CA THR A 145 22.67 -2.37 -34.65
C THR A 145 22.62 -3.32 -35.85
N SER A 146 23.23 -4.51 -35.75
CA SER A 146 23.22 -5.51 -36.84
C SER A 146 23.27 -6.93 -36.30
N LEU A 147 22.70 -7.88 -37.04
CA LEU A 147 22.74 -9.31 -36.68
C LEU A 147 24.17 -9.86 -36.63
N ALA A 148 25.08 -9.34 -37.46
CA ALA A 148 26.49 -9.70 -37.40
C ALA A 148 27.13 -9.27 -36.07
N ALA A 149 26.79 -8.06 -35.58
CA ALA A 149 27.24 -7.58 -34.28
C ALA A 149 26.64 -8.41 -33.12
N VAL A 150 25.36 -8.80 -33.22
CA VAL A 150 24.70 -9.70 -32.25
C VAL A 150 25.43 -11.04 -32.14
N ARG A 151 25.77 -11.66 -33.27
CA ARG A 151 26.51 -12.93 -33.28
C ARG A 151 27.89 -12.81 -32.64
N SER A 152 28.64 -11.75 -32.98
CA SER A 152 29.98 -11.48 -32.40
C SER A 152 29.87 -11.26 -30.89
N ALA A 153 28.94 -10.38 -30.48
CA ALA A 153 28.69 -10.04 -29.09
C ALA A 153 28.35 -11.28 -28.25
N TYR A 154 27.53 -12.20 -28.77
CA TYR A 154 27.19 -13.45 -28.08
C TYR A 154 28.44 -14.28 -27.76
N GLN A 155 29.34 -14.45 -28.74
CA GLN A 155 30.57 -15.21 -28.57
C GLN A 155 31.53 -14.52 -27.59
N GLU A 156 31.73 -13.22 -27.75
CA GLU A 156 32.58 -12.41 -26.88
C GLU A 156 32.13 -12.40 -25.42
N ILE A 157 30.81 -12.27 -25.17
CA ILE A 157 30.22 -12.32 -23.83
C ILE A 157 30.55 -13.66 -23.16
N LEU A 158 30.28 -14.77 -23.86
CA LEU A 158 30.54 -16.11 -23.31
C LEU A 158 32.02 -16.37 -23.06
N GLU A 159 32.90 -15.93 -23.95
CA GLU A 159 34.34 -16.08 -23.78
C GLU A 159 34.87 -15.23 -22.60
N GLY A 160 34.41 -13.97 -22.49
CA GLY A 160 34.77 -13.08 -21.40
C GLY A 160 34.35 -13.63 -20.04
N VAL A 161 33.08 -14.07 -19.93
CA VAL A 161 32.53 -14.63 -18.70
C VAL A 161 33.22 -15.94 -18.33
N ARG A 162 33.44 -16.88 -19.25
CA ARG A 162 34.15 -18.13 -18.94
C ARG A 162 35.61 -17.92 -18.54
N ARG A 163 36.25 -16.86 -19.03
CA ARG A 163 37.61 -16.51 -18.62
C ARG A 163 37.64 -15.98 -17.19
N ALA A 164 36.71 -15.12 -16.82
CA ALA A 164 36.62 -14.53 -15.48
C ALA A 164 36.05 -15.51 -14.44
N HIS A 165 35.04 -16.29 -14.83
CA HIS A 165 34.31 -17.25 -13.99
C HIS A 165 34.19 -18.61 -14.70
N PRO A 166 35.24 -19.45 -14.67
CA PRO A 166 35.26 -20.73 -15.41
C PRO A 166 34.17 -21.73 -14.97
N ASN A 167 33.72 -21.62 -13.72
CA ASN A 167 32.74 -22.51 -13.12
C ASN A 167 31.32 -21.93 -13.10
N ALA A 168 31.09 -20.75 -13.70
CA ALA A 168 29.77 -20.13 -13.72
C ALA A 168 28.78 -20.96 -14.56
N ALA A 169 27.62 -21.24 -13.97
CA ALA A 169 26.48 -21.80 -14.68
C ALA A 169 25.83 -20.70 -15.53
N ILE A 170 25.98 -20.82 -16.85
CA ILE A 170 25.42 -19.87 -17.82
C ILE A 170 24.15 -20.49 -18.42
N ASN A 171 23.00 -19.85 -18.21
CA ASN A 171 21.73 -20.27 -18.82
C ASN A 171 21.63 -19.80 -20.28
N GLY A 172 22.21 -18.65 -20.59
CA GLY A 172 22.24 -18.09 -21.94
C GLY A 172 22.67 -16.63 -21.93
N VAL A 173 22.23 -15.89 -22.95
CA VAL A 173 22.38 -14.44 -23.05
C VAL A 173 21.00 -13.82 -23.21
N ALA A 174 20.61 -12.96 -22.27
CA ALA A 174 19.40 -12.17 -22.33
C ALA A 174 19.53 -11.09 -23.42
N ILE A 175 18.49 -10.93 -24.22
CA ILE A 175 18.39 -9.99 -25.34
C ILE A 175 17.20 -9.08 -25.07
N GLU A 176 17.44 -7.78 -25.20
CA GLU A 176 16.47 -6.73 -24.86
C GLU A 176 16.49 -5.65 -25.94
N PRO A 177 15.33 -5.07 -26.30
CA PRO A 177 15.30 -3.86 -27.10
C PRO A 177 16.10 -2.74 -26.40
N MET A 178 16.89 -2.00 -27.15
CA MET A 178 17.58 -0.84 -26.58
C MET A 178 16.55 0.26 -26.31
N VAL A 179 16.14 0.43 -25.06
CA VAL A 179 15.18 1.47 -24.65
C VAL A 179 15.79 2.84 -24.92
N ARG A 180 15.28 3.51 -25.97
CA ARG A 180 15.71 4.84 -26.39
C ARG A 180 14.56 5.82 -26.19
N LYS A 181 14.59 6.53 -25.07
CA LYS A 181 13.71 7.66 -24.79
C LYS A 181 14.57 8.93 -24.82
N PRO A 182 14.56 9.73 -25.91
CA PRO A 182 15.37 10.95 -26.01
C PRO A 182 15.12 11.93 -24.85
N ASN A 183 13.87 11.94 -24.37
CA ASN A 183 13.42 12.74 -23.24
C ASN A 183 13.41 11.95 -21.91
N GLY A 184 14.01 10.75 -21.88
CA GLY A 184 13.97 9.85 -20.73
C GLY A 184 14.68 10.44 -19.50
N ARG A 185 14.05 10.31 -18.34
CA ARG A 185 14.67 10.49 -17.01
C ARG A 185 14.95 9.12 -16.42
N GLU A 186 16.16 8.89 -15.95
CA GLU A 186 16.53 7.67 -15.24
C GLU A 186 16.22 7.85 -13.75
N LEU A 187 15.36 6.99 -13.23
CA LEU A 187 14.91 6.94 -11.85
C LEU A 187 15.27 5.58 -11.24
N MET A 188 15.20 5.50 -9.92
CA MET A 188 15.34 4.27 -9.17
C MET A 188 14.14 4.10 -8.23
N VAL A 189 13.61 2.89 -8.16
CA VAL A 189 12.66 2.46 -7.14
C VAL A 189 13.22 1.24 -6.44
N GLY A 190 13.43 1.36 -5.13
CA GLY A 190 13.97 0.28 -4.31
C GLY A 190 13.01 -0.13 -3.20
N VAL A 191 13.11 -1.36 -2.75
CA VAL A 191 12.46 -1.87 -1.54
C VAL A 191 13.51 -2.59 -0.72
N THR A 192 13.51 -2.34 0.59
CA THR A 192 14.29 -3.12 1.55
C THR A 192 13.41 -3.45 2.74
N ARG A 193 13.59 -4.63 3.34
CA ARG A 193 12.93 -4.96 4.61
C ARG A 193 13.74 -4.45 5.81
N ASP A 194 13.14 -3.54 6.56
CA ASP A 194 13.62 -3.09 7.86
C ASP A 194 13.17 -4.07 8.96
N PRO A 195 14.01 -4.36 9.98
CA PRO A 195 13.65 -5.28 11.06
C PRO A 195 12.49 -4.84 11.95
N VAL A 196 12.19 -3.54 12.00
CA VAL A 196 11.14 -2.95 12.83
C VAL A 196 9.92 -2.60 11.98
N PHE A 197 10.13 -1.95 10.83
CA PHE A 197 9.04 -1.40 10.03
C PHE A 197 8.56 -2.31 8.89
N GLY A 198 9.21 -3.46 8.68
CA GLY A 198 8.87 -4.31 7.55
C GLY A 198 9.35 -3.69 6.22
N PRO A 199 8.64 -3.85 5.10
CA PRO A 199 9.08 -3.31 3.82
C PRO A 199 9.10 -1.78 3.82
N VAL A 200 10.14 -1.21 3.21
CA VAL A 200 10.35 0.23 3.08
C VAL A 200 10.63 0.56 1.62
N ILE A 201 9.86 1.49 1.03
CA ILE A 201 10.02 1.91 -0.36
C ILE A 201 10.96 3.12 -0.42
N THR A 202 11.92 3.07 -1.33
CA THR A 202 12.82 4.19 -1.65
C THR A 202 12.62 4.65 -3.08
N PHE A 203 12.58 5.96 -3.29
CA PHE A 203 12.52 6.58 -4.62
C PHE A 203 13.64 7.62 -4.77
N GLY A 204 14.22 7.73 -5.97
CA GLY A 204 15.28 8.71 -6.24
C GLY A 204 15.75 8.76 -7.69
N GLU A 205 16.79 9.57 -7.92
CA GLU A 205 17.53 9.62 -9.19
C GLU A 205 18.20 8.27 -9.47
N GLY A 206 18.11 7.78 -10.71
CA GLY A 206 18.67 6.50 -11.15
C GLY A 206 20.03 6.61 -11.84
N GLY A 207 20.56 5.47 -12.28
CA GLY A 207 21.81 5.39 -13.06
C GLY A 207 23.05 5.09 -12.21
N THR A 208 24.23 5.15 -12.84
CA THR A 208 25.51 4.72 -12.21
C THR A 208 26.05 5.67 -11.13
N ARG A 209 25.40 6.83 -10.92
CA ARG A 209 25.82 7.85 -9.94
C ARG A 209 25.08 7.77 -8.61
N VAL A 210 24.19 6.78 -8.44
CA VAL A 210 23.35 6.57 -7.24
C VAL A 210 24.19 6.44 -5.95
N GLU A 211 25.39 5.85 -6.00
CA GLU A 211 26.27 5.72 -4.83
C GLU A 211 26.88 7.06 -4.36
N VAL A 212 26.90 8.08 -5.23
CA VAL A 212 27.55 9.38 -4.98
C VAL A 212 26.54 10.49 -4.67
N GLN A 213 25.30 10.38 -5.15
CA GLN A 213 24.22 11.35 -4.92
C GLN A 213 23.18 10.83 -3.92
N LYS A 214 23.10 11.48 -2.75
CA LYS A 214 22.12 11.21 -1.68
C LYS A 214 20.71 11.74 -1.99
N ASP A 215 20.24 11.61 -3.23
CA ASP A 215 18.89 12.06 -3.59
C ASP A 215 17.88 10.91 -3.50
N ARG A 216 17.48 10.59 -2.27
CA ARG A 216 16.57 9.49 -1.97
C ARG A 216 15.52 9.94 -0.98
N ALA A 217 14.26 9.60 -1.26
CA ALA A 217 13.15 9.74 -0.34
C ALA A 217 12.63 8.34 0.02
N ILE A 218 12.06 8.22 1.22
CA ILE A 218 11.63 6.94 1.81
C ILE A 218 10.18 7.05 2.25
N ALA A 219 9.39 6.00 2.04
CA ALA A 219 8.03 5.87 2.55
C ALA A 219 7.73 4.42 2.99
N LEU A 220 6.80 4.28 3.92
CA LEU A 220 6.25 2.98 4.30
C LEU A 220 5.05 2.64 3.40
N PRO A 221 4.98 1.42 2.84
CA PRO A 221 3.77 0.92 2.23
C PRO A 221 2.69 0.63 3.30
N PRO A 222 1.39 0.60 2.94
CA PRO A 222 0.84 0.85 1.61
C PRO A 222 0.89 2.34 1.19
N LEU A 223 1.24 2.59 -0.07
CA LEU A 223 1.18 3.92 -0.68
C LEU A 223 -0.21 4.19 -1.27
N ASN A 224 -0.55 5.46 -1.30
CA ASN A 224 -1.71 6.01 -1.99
C ASN A 224 -1.26 7.16 -2.89
N SER A 225 -2.14 7.69 -3.74
CA SER A 225 -1.79 8.78 -4.66
C SER A 225 -1.09 9.95 -3.96
N TYR A 226 -1.60 10.38 -2.81
CA TYR A 226 -0.99 11.47 -2.05
C TYR A 226 0.42 11.13 -1.55
N LEU A 227 0.59 9.95 -0.94
CA LEU A 227 1.87 9.46 -0.41
C LEU A 227 2.89 9.25 -1.53
N ALA A 228 2.48 8.74 -2.70
CA ALA A 228 3.34 8.58 -3.86
C ALA A 228 3.82 9.95 -4.38
N HIS A 229 2.93 10.94 -4.50
CA HIS A 229 3.31 12.30 -4.88
C HIS A 229 4.22 12.96 -3.84
N ASP A 230 3.96 12.77 -2.55
CA ASP A 230 4.79 13.29 -1.46
C ASP A 230 6.20 12.66 -1.47
N LEU A 231 6.29 11.34 -1.72
CA LEU A 231 7.54 10.61 -1.91
C LEU A 231 8.34 11.17 -3.08
N ILE A 232 7.69 11.39 -4.23
CA ILE A 232 8.34 11.98 -5.41
C ILE A 232 8.84 13.40 -5.09
N ARG A 233 7.96 14.27 -4.57
CA ARG A 233 8.27 15.68 -4.27
C ARG A 233 9.37 15.86 -3.23
N SER A 234 9.61 14.85 -2.40
CA SER A 234 10.65 14.86 -1.37
C SER A 234 12.06 14.63 -1.93
N THR A 235 12.19 14.40 -3.23
CA THR A 235 13.48 14.26 -3.93
C THR A 235 13.86 15.52 -4.71
N ARG A 236 15.14 15.67 -5.04
CA ARG A 236 15.66 16.72 -5.93
C ARG A 236 15.32 16.41 -7.38
N VAL A 237 15.23 15.14 -7.76
CA VAL A 237 14.80 14.72 -9.11
C VAL A 237 13.43 15.27 -9.49
N ALA A 238 12.53 15.45 -8.51
CA ALA A 238 11.24 16.12 -8.73
C ALA A 238 11.34 17.47 -9.46
N SER A 239 12.43 18.22 -9.26
CA SER A 239 12.64 19.53 -9.90
C SER A 239 12.80 19.47 -11.42
N TYR A 240 13.13 18.31 -12.00
CA TYR A 240 13.31 18.13 -13.44
C TYR A 240 12.40 17.05 -14.05
N LEU A 241 11.41 16.58 -13.29
CA LEU A 241 10.30 15.76 -13.79
C LEU A 241 9.24 16.59 -14.54
N GLY A 242 9.10 17.87 -14.21
CA GLY A 242 8.31 18.83 -14.99
C GLY A 242 9.00 19.24 -16.29
N GLU A 243 8.55 20.33 -16.90
CA GLU A 243 9.27 20.94 -18.02
C GLU A 243 10.69 21.33 -17.58
N PHE A 244 11.68 20.78 -18.28
CA PHE A 244 13.08 21.01 -17.95
C PHE A 244 13.89 21.19 -19.22
N ARG A 245 14.43 22.41 -19.40
CA ARG A 245 15.13 22.81 -20.63
C ARG A 245 14.24 22.58 -21.86
N ASN A 246 14.67 21.73 -22.79
CA ASN A 246 13.96 21.40 -24.03
C ASN A 246 13.22 20.05 -23.93
N MET A 247 13.06 19.51 -22.72
CA MET A 247 12.39 18.22 -22.50
C MET A 247 10.98 18.47 -21.94
N PRO A 248 9.96 17.79 -22.48
CA PRO A 248 8.59 17.85 -21.95
C PRO A 248 8.53 17.29 -20.52
N PRO A 249 7.44 17.57 -19.79
CA PRO A 249 7.19 16.93 -18.51
C PRO A 249 7.01 15.42 -18.70
N VAL A 250 7.44 14.65 -17.71
CA VAL A 250 7.22 13.20 -17.70
C VAL A 250 5.75 12.87 -17.48
N ASN A 251 5.33 11.67 -17.87
CA ASN A 251 4.01 11.16 -17.52
C ASN A 251 3.95 10.85 -16.01
N MET A 252 3.50 11.81 -15.21
CA MET A 252 3.43 11.69 -13.75
C MET A 252 2.46 10.59 -13.28
N GLU A 253 1.37 10.36 -14.01
CA GLU A 253 0.41 9.30 -13.71
C GLU A 253 1.06 7.91 -13.87
N ALA A 254 1.89 7.71 -14.90
CA ALA A 254 2.63 6.48 -15.08
C ALA A 254 3.65 6.24 -13.96
N LEU A 255 4.31 7.30 -13.47
CA LEU A 255 5.25 7.19 -12.34
C LEU A 255 4.52 6.82 -11.04
N GLU A 256 3.41 7.50 -10.78
CA GLU A 256 2.54 7.23 -9.64
C GLU A 256 2.08 5.77 -9.66
N LEU A 257 1.57 5.29 -10.79
CA LEU A 257 1.11 3.92 -10.93
C LEU A 257 2.22 2.90 -10.64
N VAL A 258 3.46 3.14 -11.10
CA VAL A 258 4.59 2.26 -10.78
C VAL A 258 4.82 2.18 -9.26
N LEU A 259 4.82 3.32 -8.56
CA LEU A 259 5.01 3.34 -7.10
C LEU A 259 3.88 2.64 -6.36
N LEU A 260 2.62 2.84 -6.80
CA LEU A 260 1.46 2.17 -6.22
C LEU A 260 1.52 0.65 -6.45
N ARG A 261 1.94 0.20 -7.64
CA ARG A 261 2.11 -1.23 -7.94
C ARG A 261 3.29 -1.87 -7.20
N VAL A 262 4.39 -1.14 -7.01
CA VAL A 262 5.48 -1.59 -6.13
C VAL A 262 5.00 -1.72 -4.69
N SER A 263 4.18 -0.78 -4.22
CA SER A 263 3.58 -0.87 -2.89
C SER A 263 2.64 -2.06 -2.75
N GLU A 264 1.75 -2.29 -3.70
CA GLU A 264 0.86 -3.46 -3.71
C GLU A 264 1.65 -4.77 -3.75
N MET A 265 2.74 -4.81 -4.52
CA MET A 265 3.63 -5.96 -4.62
C MET A 265 4.23 -6.38 -3.29
N VAL A 266 4.75 -5.44 -2.51
CA VAL A 266 5.40 -5.76 -1.22
C VAL A 266 4.38 -6.05 -0.11
N CYS A 267 3.15 -5.53 -0.24
CA CYS A 267 2.04 -5.91 0.62
C CYS A 267 1.66 -7.39 0.39
N GLU A 268 1.53 -7.81 -0.87
CA GLU A 268 0.98 -9.12 -1.23
C GLU A 268 2.05 -10.23 -1.33
N LEU A 269 3.32 -9.87 -1.49
CA LEU A 269 4.45 -10.80 -1.61
C LEU A 269 5.41 -10.63 -0.43
N PRO A 270 5.07 -11.17 0.76
CA PRO A 270 5.87 -11.00 1.97
C PRO A 270 7.28 -11.60 1.85
N TRP A 271 7.51 -12.48 0.87
CA TRP A 271 8.81 -13.13 0.63
C TRP A 271 9.85 -12.16 0.09
N ILE A 272 9.44 -11.04 -0.52
CA ILE A 272 10.36 -10.05 -1.07
C ILE A 272 11.06 -9.32 0.08
N THR A 273 12.38 -9.49 0.14
CA THR A 273 13.26 -8.82 1.12
C THR A 273 13.97 -7.61 0.52
N GLU A 274 14.23 -7.65 -0.78
CA GLU A 274 14.86 -6.58 -1.55
C GLU A 274 14.24 -6.52 -2.96
N LEU A 275 13.96 -5.33 -3.44
CA LEU A 275 13.66 -5.04 -4.85
C LEU A 275 14.52 -3.84 -5.25
N ASP A 276 15.14 -3.90 -6.42
CA ASP A 276 15.83 -2.76 -7.03
C ASP A 276 15.43 -2.66 -8.50
N ILE A 277 14.68 -1.62 -8.85
CA ILE A 277 14.35 -1.24 -10.22
C ILE A 277 15.28 -0.09 -10.61
N ASN A 278 16.36 -0.41 -11.32
CA ASN A 278 17.37 0.57 -11.70
C ASN A 278 18.07 0.21 -13.02
N PRO A 279 17.86 0.97 -14.12
CA PRO A 279 17.06 2.18 -14.20
C PRO A 279 15.58 1.92 -14.49
N LEU A 280 14.72 2.73 -13.87
CA LEU A 280 13.36 3.02 -14.34
C LEU A 280 13.42 4.25 -15.25
N ILE A 281 13.21 4.08 -16.56
CA ILE A 281 13.25 5.19 -17.51
C ILE A 281 11.84 5.71 -17.75
N ILE A 282 11.62 7.01 -17.55
CA ILE A 282 10.33 7.66 -17.78
C ILE A 282 10.43 8.88 -18.69
N ASP A 283 9.45 9.06 -19.56
CA ASP A 283 9.28 10.24 -20.43
C ASP A 283 7.81 10.66 -20.48
N GLU A 284 7.44 11.54 -21.42
CA GLU A 284 6.06 11.99 -21.65
C GLU A 284 5.08 10.86 -22.04
N ASN A 285 5.59 9.72 -22.53
CA ASN A 285 4.79 8.59 -23.00
C ASN A 285 4.63 7.49 -21.94
N GLY A 286 5.42 7.52 -20.86
CA GLY A 286 5.30 6.57 -19.75
C GLY A 286 6.64 6.02 -19.26
N ALA A 287 6.55 5.12 -18.27
CA ALA A 287 7.68 4.50 -17.59
C ALA A 287 8.01 3.12 -18.16
N VAL A 288 9.28 2.71 -18.09
CA VAL A 288 9.77 1.36 -18.43
C VAL A 288 10.89 0.98 -17.47
N ALA A 289 10.72 -0.14 -16.77
CA ALA A 289 11.76 -0.78 -15.98
C ALA A 289 12.72 -1.53 -16.91
N VAL A 290 13.97 -1.07 -16.98
CA VAL A 290 14.99 -1.66 -17.86
C VAL A 290 15.68 -2.84 -17.20
N ASP A 291 16.01 -2.69 -15.92
CA ASP A 291 16.60 -3.73 -15.10
C ASP A 291 15.85 -3.82 -13.76
N ALA A 292 15.86 -5.03 -13.20
CA ALA A 292 15.19 -5.34 -11.96
C ALA A 292 15.92 -6.48 -11.25
N ARG A 293 16.19 -6.30 -9.97
CA ARG A 293 16.73 -7.33 -9.10
C ARG A 293 15.78 -7.56 -7.92
N ILE A 294 15.38 -8.82 -7.72
CA ILE A 294 14.58 -9.23 -6.57
C ILE A 294 15.35 -10.24 -5.73
N VAL A 295 15.36 -10.01 -4.41
CA VAL A 295 15.81 -10.98 -3.42
C VAL A 295 14.63 -11.42 -2.57
N ALA A 296 14.36 -12.71 -2.56
CA ALA A 296 13.33 -13.33 -1.77
C ALA A 296 13.92 -14.23 -0.67
N ASP A 297 13.21 -14.36 0.44
CA ASP A 297 13.54 -15.30 1.50
C ASP A 297 12.31 -16.01 2.02
N ASN A 298 12.51 -17.18 2.63
CA ASN A 298 11.44 -17.85 3.34
C ASN A 298 11.07 -17.08 4.59
N ILE A 299 9.76 -17.00 4.85
CA ILE A 299 9.19 -16.35 6.02
C ILE A 299 8.54 -17.44 6.86
N SER A 300 8.59 -17.26 8.18
CA SER A 300 7.80 -18.14 9.05
C SER A 300 6.31 -17.87 8.77
N PRO A 301 5.49 -18.91 8.57
CA PRO A 301 4.05 -18.72 8.48
C PRO A 301 3.56 -18.06 9.76
N THR A 302 2.84 -16.96 9.63
CA THR A 302 2.16 -16.30 10.73
C THR A 302 0.65 -16.43 10.55
N ALA A 303 -0.12 -16.12 11.59
CA ALA A 303 -1.58 -16.22 11.53
C ALA A 303 -2.21 -15.10 10.68
N ASP A 304 -1.59 -13.91 10.65
CA ASP A 304 -2.10 -12.76 9.90
C ASP A 304 -1.34 -12.59 8.57
N ARG A 305 -2.12 -12.36 7.51
CA ARG A 305 -1.67 -12.15 6.12
C ARG A 305 -0.66 -11.02 5.99
N TYR A 306 -0.76 -9.99 6.83
CA TYR A 306 0.04 -8.76 6.72
C TYR A 306 1.00 -8.53 7.89
N ASP A 307 1.28 -9.55 8.70
CA ASP A 307 2.20 -9.48 9.86
C ASP A 307 3.60 -8.92 9.54
N HIS A 308 4.01 -8.95 8.27
CA HIS A 308 5.28 -8.38 7.84
C HIS A 308 5.24 -6.85 7.62
N MET A 309 4.08 -6.22 7.77
CA MET A 309 3.84 -4.81 7.47
C MET A 309 3.70 -4.01 8.77
N ALA A 310 4.29 -2.80 8.81
CA ALA A 310 4.02 -1.87 9.91
C ALA A 310 2.64 -1.20 9.81
N ILE A 311 2.07 -1.15 8.60
CA ILE A 311 0.77 -0.55 8.31
C ILE A 311 0.01 -1.56 7.45
N HIS A 312 -1.11 -2.06 7.95
CA HIS A 312 -1.91 -3.05 7.22
C HIS A 312 -2.67 -2.37 6.07
N PRO A 313 -2.62 -2.91 4.84
CA PRO A 313 -3.40 -2.39 3.72
C PRO A 313 -4.90 -2.63 3.93
N TYR A 314 -5.71 -1.88 3.20
CA TYR A 314 -7.15 -2.11 3.13
C TYR A 314 -7.44 -3.58 2.71
N PRO A 315 -8.11 -4.40 3.55
CA PRO A 315 -8.18 -5.84 3.35
C PRO A 315 -9.28 -6.21 2.34
N GLN A 316 -9.02 -5.93 1.05
CA GLN A 316 -9.97 -6.15 -0.06
C GLN A 316 -10.50 -7.58 -0.16
N HIS A 317 -9.69 -8.56 0.24
CA HIS A 317 -10.07 -9.98 0.20
C HIS A 317 -11.23 -10.33 1.15
N LEU A 318 -11.57 -9.43 2.10
CA LEU A 318 -12.71 -9.59 3.02
C LEU A 318 -14.01 -9.00 2.46
N ILE A 319 -14.00 -8.41 1.26
CA ILE A 319 -15.23 -7.93 0.60
C ILE A 319 -16.06 -9.14 0.17
N THR A 320 -17.34 -9.14 0.57
CA THR A 320 -18.30 -10.19 0.21
C THR A 320 -19.61 -9.59 -0.28
N HIS A 321 -20.30 -10.32 -1.14
CA HIS A 321 -21.64 -9.98 -1.62
C HIS A 321 -22.67 -10.91 -0.99
N TRP A 322 -23.86 -10.38 -0.70
CA TRP A 322 -24.96 -11.12 -0.11
C TRP A 322 -26.29 -10.72 -0.73
N GLU A 323 -26.81 -11.60 -1.58
CA GLU A 323 -28.10 -11.43 -2.23
C GLU A 323 -29.27 -11.76 -1.27
N GLN A 324 -30.21 -10.84 -1.16
CA GLN A 324 -31.46 -11.02 -0.43
C GLN A 324 -32.47 -11.88 -1.21
N PRO A 325 -33.45 -12.51 -0.54
CA PRO A 325 -34.56 -13.19 -1.20
C PRO A 325 -35.39 -12.28 -2.14
N ASP A 326 -35.34 -10.96 -1.96
CA ASP A 326 -36.00 -9.98 -2.82
C ASP A 326 -35.14 -9.53 -4.03
N GLY A 327 -33.94 -10.09 -4.18
CA GLY A 327 -32.99 -9.78 -5.24
C GLY A 327 -32.07 -8.59 -4.95
N THR A 328 -32.20 -7.93 -3.79
CA THR A 328 -31.29 -6.83 -3.41
C THR A 328 -29.90 -7.38 -3.09
N ASP A 329 -28.86 -6.89 -3.76
CA ASP A 329 -27.47 -7.24 -3.44
C ASP A 329 -26.91 -6.30 -2.36
N VAL A 330 -26.40 -6.90 -1.28
CA VAL A 330 -25.74 -6.19 -0.19
C VAL A 330 -24.25 -6.44 -0.27
N THR A 331 -23.46 -5.38 -0.42
CA THR A 331 -22.00 -5.45 -0.35
C THR A 331 -21.58 -5.31 1.11
N ILE A 332 -20.85 -6.29 1.64
CA ILE A 332 -20.23 -6.22 2.96
C ILE A 332 -18.73 -6.04 2.74
N ARG A 333 -18.20 -4.91 3.20
CA ARG A 333 -16.79 -4.54 2.99
C ARG A 333 -16.19 -3.92 4.25
N PRO A 334 -14.88 -4.03 4.47
CA PRO A 334 -14.22 -3.28 5.53
C PRO A 334 -14.50 -1.78 5.39
N ILE A 335 -14.59 -1.06 6.51
CA ILE A 335 -14.77 0.39 6.50
C ILE A 335 -13.48 1.07 6.01
N LYS A 336 -13.61 2.19 5.31
CA LYS A 336 -12.50 3.07 4.91
C LYS A 336 -12.73 4.48 5.46
N PRO A 337 -11.68 5.28 5.68
CA PRO A 337 -11.81 6.67 6.09
C PRO A 337 -12.76 7.53 5.22
N GLU A 338 -12.89 7.24 3.92
CA GLU A 338 -13.82 7.92 3.01
C GLU A 338 -15.30 7.66 3.33
N ASP A 339 -15.61 6.63 4.14
CA ASP A 339 -16.99 6.33 4.56
C ASP A 339 -17.50 7.28 5.67
N ALA A 340 -16.74 8.33 6.02
CA ALA A 340 -17.10 9.28 7.06
C ALA A 340 -18.51 9.86 6.89
N ASP A 341 -18.86 10.29 5.66
CA ASP A 341 -20.18 10.84 5.37
C ASP A 341 -21.26 9.75 5.37
N LEU A 342 -20.91 8.54 4.90
CA LEU A 342 -21.77 7.35 4.88
C LEU A 342 -22.20 6.96 6.31
N GLU A 343 -21.23 6.85 7.23
CA GLU A 343 -21.44 6.50 8.64
C GLU A 343 -22.23 7.61 9.38
N VAL A 344 -21.95 8.89 9.08
CA VAL A 344 -22.70 10.02 9.65
C VAL A 344 -24.16 9.97 9.22
N GLU A 345 -24.43 9.72 7.95
CA GLU A 345 -25.78 9.62 7.41
C GLU A 345 -26.52 8.40 7.96
N PHE A 346 -25.86 7.24 7.99
CA PHE A 346 -26.38 6.01 8.59
C PHE A 346 -26.80 6.25 10.03
N VAL A 347 -25.90 6.75 10.88
CA VAL A 347 -26.22 6.99 12.29
C VAL A 347 -27.30 8.06 12.41
N ARG A 348 -27.31 9.12 11.59
CA ARG A 348 -28.38 10.13 11.63
C ARG A 348 -29.76 9.50 11.42
N ASN A 349 -29.88 8.56 10.49
CA ASN A 349 -31.14 7.93 10.09
C ASN A 349 -31.64 6.84 11.05
N LEU A 350 -30.81 6.37 11.97
CA LEU A 350 -31.25 5.43 13.02
C LEU A 350 -32.30 6.04 13.96
N SER A 351 -33.25 5.22 14.39
CA SER A 351 -34.21 5.55 15.44
C SER A 351 -33.51 5.88 16.76
N ALA A 352 -34.17 6.68 17.62
CA ALA A 352 -33.62 7.05 18.93
C ALA A 352 -33.38 5.83 19.82
N GLU A 353 -34.22 4.80 19.70
CA GLU A 353 -34.07 3.52 20.40
C GLU A 353 -32.83 2.76 19.92
N THR A 354 -32.66 2.60 18.61
CA THR A 354 -31.49 1.93 18.03
C THR A 354 -30.18 2.66 18.38
N LYS A 355 -30.17 4.00 18.36
CA LYS A 355 -29.04 4.81 18.83
C LYS A 355 -28.73 4.57 20.30
N TYR A 356 -29.75 4.59 21.16
CA TYR A 356 -29.59 4.37 22.58
C TYR A 356 -28.98 2.99 22.88
N PHE A 357 -29.47 1.93 22.22
CA PHE A 357 -28.92 0.60 22.40
C PHE A 357 -27.49 0.46 21.86
N ARG A 358 -27.15 1.14 20.75
CA ARG A 358 -25.81 1.07 20.15
C ARG A 358 -24.74 1.80 20.95
N PHE A 359 -25.07 2.96 21.50
CA PHE A 359 -24.09 3.86 22.15
C PHE A 359 -24.24 3.92 23.68
N MET A 360 -25.26 3.27 24.24
CA MET A 360 -25.63 3.34 25.67
C MET A 360 -25.82 4.78 26.20
N HIS A 361 -26.00 5.74 25.28
CA HIS A 361 -26.17 7.15 25.54
C HIS A 361 -27.13 7.74 24.52
N THR A 362 -27.90 8.74 24.94
CA THR A 362 -28.74 9.51 24.03
C THR A 362 -27.89 10.48 23.22
N MET A 363 -27.73 10.22 21.93
CA MET A 363 -27.05 11.10 20.99
C MET A 363 -27.92 11.42 19.79
N ARG A 364 -27.86 12.67 19.31
CA ARG A 364 -28.58 13.09 18.10
C ARG A 364 -27.74 12.90 16.84
N GLU A 365 -26.46 13.24 16.93
CA GLU A 365 -25.48 13.19 15.84
C GLU A 365 -24.13 12.68 16.36
N LEU A 366 -23.30 12.15 15.45
CA LEU A 366 -21.92 11.76 15.77
C LEU A 366 -21.03 13.01 15.86
N PRO A 367 -20.32 13.22 16.99
CA PRO A 367 -19.29 14.25 17.06
C PRO A 367 -18.16 13.98 16.04
N PRO A 368 -17.52 15.01 15.46
CA PRO A 368 -16.46 14.82 14.46
C PRO A 368 -15.32 13.91 14.92
N ALA A 369 -14.93 13.99 16.19
CA ALA A 369 -13.90 13.12 16.75
C ALA A 369 -14.31 11.64 16.80
N MET A 370 -15.61 11.34 16.97
CA MET A 370 -16.11 9.98 16.90
C MET A 370 -16.15 9.47 15.46
N VAL A 371 -16.52 10.30 14.48
CA VAL A 371 -16.50 9.90 13.06
C VAL A 371 -15.11 9.43 12.67
N VAL A 372 -14.08 10.23 12.99
CA VAL A 372 -12.68 9.85 12.76
C VAL A 372 -12.34 8.53 13.44
N ARG A 373 -12.69 8.35 14.71
CA ARG A 373 -12.45 7.09 15.44
C ARG A 373 -13.14 5.88 14.79
N LEU A 374 -14.33 6.08 14.24
CA LEU A 374 -15.15 5.00 13.70
C LEU A 374 -14.74 4.61 12.28
N THR A 375 -14.12 5.50 11.50
CA THR A 375 -13.75 5.24 10.10
C THR A 375 -12.25 5.12 9.84
N GLN A 376 -11.40 5.77 10.65
CA GLN A 376 -9.94 5.67 10.56
C GLN A 376 -9.41 4.62 11.53
N ILE A 377 -9.67 3.35 11.21
CA ILE A 377 -9.26 2.22 12.02
C ILE A 377 -7.88 1.70 11.61
N ASP A 378 -7.16 1.14 12.58
CA ASP A 378 -6.00 0.31 12.33
C ASP A 378 -6.49 -1.13 12.10
N TYR A 379 -6.43 -1.63 10.87
CA TYR A 379 -6.93 -2.97 10.51
C TYR A 379 -6.21 -4.11 11.25
N ASP A 380 -5.07 -3.82 11.87
CA ASP A 380 -4.49 -4.73 12.85
C ASP A 380 -5.34 -4.71 14.13
N ARG A 381 -5.41 -3.60 14.83
CA ARG A 381 -5.98 -3.58 16.20
C ARG A 381 -7.51 -3.55 16.26
N GLU A 382 -8.15 -3.16 15.16
CA GLU A 382 -9.60 -2.97 15.06
C GLU A 382 -10.08 -3.48 13.70
N MET A 383 -11.32 -3.97 13.63
CA MET A 383 -11.95 -4.32 12.38
C MET A 383 -13.38 -3.82 12.36
N ALA A 384 -13.81 -3.21 11.26
CA ALA A 384 -15.19 -2.80 11.06
C ALA A 384 -15.63 -3.11 9.64
N PHE A 385 -16.85 -3.64 9.50
CA PHE A 385 -17.49 -3.91 8.22
C PHE A 385 -18.75 -3.08 8.09
N VAL A 386 -18.86 -2.38 6.97
CA VAL A 386 -20.09 -1.72 6.53
C VAL A 386 -20.83 -2.63 5.56
N ALA A 387 -22.15 -2.71 5.70
CA ALA A 387 -23.05 -3.29 4.74
C ALA A 387 -23.69 -2.17 3.94
N THR A 388 -23.50 -2.17 2.62
CA THR A 388 -24.00 -1.14 1.71
C THR A 388 -24.86 -1.74 0.61
N ILE A 389 -25.82 -0.94 0.14
CA ILE A 389 -26.63 -1.20 -1.04
C ILE A 389 -26.43 -0.05 -2.03
N VAL A 390 -26.82 -0.26 -3.28
CA VAL A 390 -26.93 0.81 -4.26
C VAL A 390 -28.41 1.18 -4.40
N ASP A 391 -28.77 2.39 -3.95
CA ASP A 391 -30.11 2.96 -4.09
C ASP A 391 -30.05 4.16 -5.04
N GLU A 392 -30.81 4.11 -6.14
CA GLU A 392 -30.80 5.13 -7.21
C GLU A 392 -29.38 5.53 -7.73
N GLY A 393 -28.41 4.62 -7.66
CA GLY A 393 -27.02 4.84 -8.08
C GLY A 393 -26.13 5.45 -6.99
N VAL A 394 -26.63 5.61 -5.77
CA VAL A 394 -25.90 6.09 -4.60
C VAL A 394 -25.64 4.92 -3.65
N GLU A 395 -24.42 4.82 -3.13
CA GLU A 395 -24.09 3.85 -2.09
C GLU A 395 -24.74 4.29 -0.76
N VAL A 396 -25.54 3.42 -0.15
CA VAL A 396 -26.23 3.67 1.12
C VAL A 396 -25.85 2.59 2.12
N GLU A 397 -25.40 3.01 3.31
CA GLU A 397 -25.12 2.09 4.41
C GLU A 397 -26.41 1.64 5.11
N VAL A 398 -26.51 0.33 5.34
CA VAL A 398 -27.67 -0.33 5.93
C VAL A 398 -27.33 -1.12 7.20
N GLY A 399 -26.05 -1.20 7.55
CA GLY A 399 -25.60 -1.75 8.82
C GLY A 399 -24.08 -1.71 8.96
N VAL A 400 -23.60 -1.78 10.20
CA VAL A 400 -22.17 -1.84 10.50
C VAL A 400 -21.94 -2.75 11.70
N CYS A 401 -20.89 -3.56 11.62
CA CYS A 401 -20.36 -4.31 12.75
C CYS A 401 -18.87 -4.03 12.91
N ARG A 402 -18.35 -4.19 14.12
CA ARG A 402 -16.93 -3.97 14.41
C ARG A 402 -16.46 -4.69 15.65
N TYR A 403 -15.17 -4.93 15.76
CA TYR A 403 -14.49 -5.28 17.00
C TYR A 403 -13.24 -4.41 17.23
N ALA A 404 -12.86 -4.28 18.49
CA ALA A 404 -11.56 -3.75 18.91
C ALA A 404 -10.84 -4.77 19.79
N VAL A 405 -9.56 -5.01 19.53
CA VAL A 405 -8.74 -5.95 20.33
C VAL A 405 -8.47 -5.35 21.71
N ASN A 406 -8.70 -6.16 22.74
CA ASN A 406 -8.47 -5.78 24.12
C ASN A 406 -6.97 -5.76 24.45
N PRO A 407 -6.54 -5.07 25.53
CA PRO A 407 -5.13 -4.99 25.91
C PRO A 407 -4.45 -6.34 26.21
N ASP A 408 -5.23 -7.41 26.43
CA ASP A 408 -4.71 -8.77 26.62
C ASP A 408 -4.16 -9.39 25.32
N GLY A 409 -4.53 -8.86 24.15
CA GLY A 409 -4.16 -9.39 22.83
C GLY A 409 -4.85 -10.70 22.46
N GLU A 410 -5.69 -11.26 23.33
CA GLU A 410 -6.35 -12.56 23.14
C GLU A 410 -7.86 -12.42 22.94
N SER A 411 -8.45 -11.31 23.40
CA SER A 411 -9.88 -11.05 23.29
C SER A 411 -10.19 -9.77 22.53
N CYS A 412 -11.42 -9.64 22.03
CA CYS A 412 -11.91 -8.41 21.43
C CYS A 412 -13.30 -8.05 21.96
N GLU A 413 -13.64 -6.77 21.97
CA GLU A 413 -15.00 -6.29 22.22
C GLU A 413 -15.68 -5.99 20.88
N PHE A 414 -16.90 -6.47 20.68
CA PHE A 414 -17.65 -6.24 19.44
C PHE A 414 -18.85 -5.31 19.63
N ALA A 415 -19.29 -4.74 18.51
CA ALA A 415 -20.60 -4.14 18.39
C ALA A 415 -21.19 -4.28 16.99
N VAL A 416 -22.52 -4.26 16.90
CA VAL A 416 -23.26 -4.35 15.64
C VAL A 416 -24.51 -3.48 15.71
N VAL A 417 -24.84 -2.84 14.58
CA VAL A 417 -26.08 -2.09 14.39
C VAL A 417 -26.55 -2.24 12.95
N VAL A 418 -27.87 -2.29 12.77
CA VAL A 418 -28.53 -2.44 11.47
C VAL A 418 -29.64 -1.39 11.39
N ALA A 419 -29.79 -0.75 10.23
CA ALA A 419 -30.84 0.23 9.97
C ALA A 419 -32.22 -0.35 10.28
N ASP A 420 -33.13 0.47 10.83
CA ASP A 420 -34.40 0.00 11.40
C ASP A 420 -35.28 -0.76 10.38
N ASP A 421 -35.23 -0.38 9.11
CA ASP A 421 -35.91 -0.95 7.95
C ASP A 421 -35.21 -2.17 7.32
N TRP A 422 -33.95 -2.43 7.72
CA TRP A 422 -33.14 -3.59 7.35
C TRP A 422 -33.10 -4.67 8.44
N GLN A 423 -33.71 -4.38 9.59
CA GLN A 423 -33.89 -5.33 10.65
C GLN A 423 -34.79 -6.51 10.24
N HIS A 424 -34.60 -7.67 10.90
CA HIS A 424 -35.33 -8.91 10.63
C HIS A 424 -35.09 -9.56 9.24
N ARG A 425 -34.17 -9.02 8.44
CA ARG A 425 -33.75 -9.61 7.16
C ARG A 425 -32.56 -10.58 7.25
N GLY A 426 -32.00 -10.75 8.45
CA GLY A 426 -30.82 -11.60 8.69
C GLY A 426 -29.48 -10.88 8.57
N LEU A 427 -29.46 -9.58 8.22
CA LEU A 427 -28.24 -8.80 7.99
C LEU A 427 -27.29 -8.82 9.21
N ALA A 428 -27.81 -8.62 10.42
CA ALA A 428 -26.99 -8.66 11.64
C ALA A 428 -26.26 -10.02 11.81
N ARG A 429 -26.91 -11.13 11.46
CA ARG A 429 -26.28 -12.46 11.52
C ARG A 429 -25.18 -12.60 10.48
N ARG A 430 -25.40 -12.08 9.26
CA ARG A 430 -24.39 -12.09 8.19
C ARG A 430 -23.18 -11.25 8.57
N LEU A 431 -23.40 -10.02 9.04
CA LEU A 431 -22.36 -9.11 9.54
C LEU A 431 -21.56 -9.75 10.68
N MET A 432 -22.22 -10.34 11.67
CA MET A 432 -21.54 -11.02 12.77
C MET A 432 -20.78 -12.26 12.32
N GLY A 433 -21.28 -13.00 11.32
CA GLY A 433 -20.58 -14.16 10.76
C GLY A 433 -19.21 -13.76 10.19
N VAL A 434 -19.18 -12.74 9.32
CA VAL A 434 -17.94 -12.21 8.74
C VAL A 434 -17.01 -11.68 9.83
N LEU A 435 -17.54 -10.95 10.81
CA LEU A 435 -16.76 -10.39 11.92
C LEU A 435 -16.12 -11.48 12.80
N ILE A 436 -16.87 -12.54 13.12
CA ILE A 436 -16.40 -13.69 13.91
C ILE A 436 -15.34 -14.49 13.14
N GLU A 437 -15.56 -14.74 11.85
CA GLU A 437 -14.56 -15.41 11.00
C GLU A 437 -13.27 -14.60 10.92
N THR A 438 -13.37 -13.28 10.71
CA THR A 438 -12.18 -12.41 10.68
C THR A 438 -11.44 -12.40 12.03
N ALA A 439 -12.16 -12.42 13.15
CA ALA A 439 -11.55 -12.52 14.48
C ALA A 439 -10.85 -13.88 14.71
N ARG A 440 -11.43 -14.98 14.18
CA ARG A 440 -10.85 -16.33 14.24
C ARG A 440 -9.59 -16.46 13.41
N ASP A 441 -9.62 -15.97 12.17
CA ASP A 441 -8.48 -16.03 11.26
C ASP A 441 -7.28 -15.24 11.82
N ARG A 442 -7.57 -14.16 12.56
CA ARG A 442 -6.57 -13.38 13.31
C ARG A 442 -6.00 -14.13 14.54
N GLY A 443 -6.61 -15.23 14.96
CA GLY A 443 -6.17 -16.02 16.10
C GLY A 443 -6.68 -15.55 17.46
N LEU A 444 -7.70 -14.68 17.51
CA LEU A 444 -8.33 -14.28 18.77
C LEU A 444 -9.05 -15.47 19.42
N ILE A 445 -9.06 -15.51 20.75
CA ILE A 445 -9.60 -16.62 21.54
C ILE A 445 -11.03 -16.32 21.98
N TYR A 446 -11.32 -15.07 22.35
CA TYR A 446 -12.62 -14.68 22.89
C TYR A 446 -13.17 -13.42 22.21
N MET A 447 -14.48 -13.42 21.99
CA MET A 447 -15.22 -12.21 21.61
C MET A 447 -16.19 -11.84 22.73
N ASN A 448 -16.05 -10.63 23.24
CA ASN A 448 -16.78 -10.08 24.37
C ASN A 448 -17.80 -9.04 23.90
N GLY A 449 -18.93 -8.96 24.59
CA GLY A 449 -19.90 -7.90 24.36
C GLY A 449 -20.56 -7.43 25.65
N VAL A 450 -20.85 -6.13 25.70
CA VAL A 450 -21.58 -5.48 26.78
C VAL A 450 -22.96 -5.09 26.28
N PHE A 451 -24.01 -5.49 26.99
CA PHE A 451 -25.39 -5.30 26.56
C PHE A 451 -26.24 -4.72 27.68
N LEU A 452 -27.19 -3.85 27.34
CA LEU A 452 -28.20 -3.43 28.31
C LEU A 452 -29.15 -4.59 28.61
N ALA A 453 -29.43 -4.82 29.89
CA ALA A 453 -30.25 -5.94 30.38
C ALA A 453 -31.70 -5.86 29.90
N ASN A 454 -32.18 -4.68 29.51
CA ASN A 454 -33.51 -4.46 28.94
C ASN A 454 -33.58 -4.66 27.42
N ASN A 455 -32.46 -4.92 26.72
CA ASN A 455 -32.44 -5.20 25.29
C ASN A 455 -32.65 -6.69 25.00
N GLU A 456 -33.84 -7.22 25.30
CA GLU A 456 -34.16 -8.65 25.15
C GLU A 456 -33.93 -9.19 23.74
N ARG A 457 -34.04 -8.33 22.73
CA ARG A 457 -33.80 -8.70 21.33
C ARG A 457 -32.31 -8.97 21.09
N MET A 458 -31.43 -8.09 21.56
CA MET A 458 -29.99 -8.29 21.44
C MET A 458 -29.53 -9.51 22.24
N LEU A 459 -30.04 -9.68 23.47
CA LEU A 459 -29.68 -10.83 24.31
C LEU A 459 -30.03 -12.16 23.64
N ARG A 460 -31.24 -12.29 23.07
CA ARG A 460 -31.63 -13.49 22.30
C ARG A 460 -30.78 -13.67 21.04
N PHE A 461 -30.44 -12.59 20.35
CA PHE A 461 -29.62 -12.63 19.15
C PHE A 461 -28.23 -13.18 19.44
N VAL A 462 -27.53 -12.67 20.46
CA VAL A 462 -26.17 -13.13 20.79
C VAL A 462 -26.16 -14.54 21.37
N GLN A 463 -27.18 -14.93 22.15
CA GLN A 463 -27.33 -16.33 22.59
C GLN A 463 -27.45 -17.29 21.40
N ASN A 464 -28.20 -16.92 20.36
CA ASN A 464 -28.31 -17.73 19.13
C ASN A 464 -27.00 -17.78 18.33
N LEU A 465 -26.08 -16.82 18.53
CA LEU A 465 -24.73 -16.86 17.98
C LEU A 465 -23.77 -17.70 18.83
N GLY A 466 -24.19 -18.17 20.01
CA GLY A 466 -23.39 -18.99 20.90
C GLY A 466 -22.75 -18.25 22.08
N PHE A 467 -23.09 -16.98 22.31
CA PHE A 467 -22.57 -16.24 23.47
C PHE A 467 -23.14 -16.78 24.78
N VAL A 468 -22.26 -16.98 25.75
CA VAL A 468 -22.62 -17.27 27.14
C VAL A 468 -22.82 -15.95 27.86
N LEU A 469 -24.04 -15.72 28.37
CA LEU A 469 -24.40 -14.48 29.06
C LEU A 469 -24.26 -14.61 30.59
N SER A 470 -23.78 -13.54 31.21
CA SER A 470 -23.72 -13.36 32.66
C SER A 470 -24.19 -11.96 33.05
N ASN A 471 -24.48 -11.75 34.34
CA ASN A 471 -24.74 -10.41 34.87
C ASN A 471 -23.43 -9.69 35.10
N ASP A 472 -23.39 -8.38 34.84
CA ASP A 472 -22.30 -7.57 35.34
C ASP A 472 -22.35 -7.52 36.89
N PRO A 473 -21.23 -7.76 37.59
CA PRO A 473 -21.20 -7.79 39.05
C PRO A 473 -21.37 -6.42 39.70
N GLU A 474 -21.07 -5.34 38.98
CA GLU A 474 -21.11 -3.95 39.46
C GLU A 474 -22.37 -3.21 38.99
N ASP A 475 -22.94 -3.57 37.84
CA ASP A 475 -24.14 -2.95 37.27
C ASP A 475 -25.22 -3.95 36.83
N SER A 476 -26.27 -4.09 37.64
CA SER A 476 -27.42 -4.96 37.33
C SER A 476 -28.20 -4.59 36.04
N THR A 477 -28.00 -3.39 35.50
CA THR A 477 -28.61 -2.95 34.25
C THR A 477 -27.84 -3.42 33.02
N VAL A 478 -26.70 -4.10 33.21
CA VAL A 478 -25.80 -4.57 32.17
C VAL A 478 -25.66 -6.10 32.21
N LYS A 479 -25.49 -6.68 31.01
CA LYS A 479 -25.19 -8.09 30.77
C LYS A 479 -23.87 -8.18 30.02
N LEU A 480 -23.04 -9.13 30.43
CA LEU A 480 -21.79 -9.46 29.75
C LEU A 480 -21.99 -10.73 28.95
N GLY A 481 -21.51 -10.76 27.71
CA GLY A 481 -21.48 -11.97 26.89
C GLY A 481 -20.08 -12.32 26.44
N VAL A 482 -19.77 -13.62 26.44
CA VAL A 482 -18.50 -14.15 25.94
C VAL A 482 -18.78 -15.26 24.93
N LEU A 483 -18.12 -15.19 23.78
CA LEU A 483 -18.08 -16.22 22.75
C LEU A 483 -16.66 -16.78 22.65
N SER A 484 -16.52 -18.10 22.74
CA SER A 484 -15.26 -18.77 22.38
C SER A 484 -15.12 -18.79 20.87
N LEU A 485 -13.99 -18.31 20.36
CA LEU A 485 -13.66 -18.30 18.94
C LEU A 485 -12.92 -19.57 18.52
N GLN A 486 -12.27 -20.26 19.46
CA GLN A 486 -11.63 -21.55 19.24
C GLN A 486 -12.57 -22.69 19.68
N ASP A 487 -12.57 -23.77 18.89
CA ASP A 487 -13.36 -25.00 19.12
C ASP A 487 -12.73 -25.92 20.17
#